data_AF-H3GTJ8-F1
#
_entry.id   AF-H3GTJ8-F1
#
_cell.length_a   1.000
_cell.length_b   1.000
_cell.length_c   1.000
_cell.angle_alpha   90.00
_cell.angle_beta   90.00
_cell.angle_gamma   90.00
#
_symmetry.space_group_name_H-M   'P 1'
#
loop_
_entity.id
_entity.type
_entity.pdbx_description
1 polymer ?
#
loop_
_entity_poly.entity_id
_entity_poly.type
_entity_poly.pdbx_seq_one_letter_code
_entity_poly.pdbx_strand_id
1 'polypeptide(L)'
;MPGGTVETDELPTYPAGHVYTVQESGWMDATVWQMYVMCLLKYEIDAPSVLMLDNFDSHVSEAGQNIVAKETSAIVCPVPANSTSVSQPLDVGVMGPLKKKLSAEWLRDKVSTTRTAKEKRIAAVLRTIRAWEDISAECVVRSFEKAIPKDPEVMV
;
A
#
# COMPACT_ATOMS: atom_id res chain seq x y z
N MET A 1 -6.39 -4.77 -19.00
CA MET A 1 -7.40 -5.76 -18.57
C MET A 1 -6.69 -6.91 -17.90
N PRO A 2 -7.27 -7.48 -16.82
CA PRO A 2 -6.86 -8.79 -16.32
C PRO A 2 -6.82 -9.81 -17.47
N GLY A 3 -5.80 -10.66 -17.49
CA GLY A 3 -5.50 -11.61 -18.57
C GLY A 3 -5.02 -10.97 -19.88
N GLY A 4 -4.78 -9.66 -19.89
CA GLY A 4 -4.29 -8.93 -21.07
C GLY A 4 -2.76 -8.91 -21.18
N THR A 5 -2.26 -8.30 -22.25
CA THR A 5 -0.83 -8.26 -22.60
C THR A 5 0.08 -7.68 -21.52
N VAL A 6 -0.41 -6.72 -20.71
CA VAL A 6 0.36 -6.20 -19.57
C VAL A 6 0.62 -7.31 -18.55
N GLU A 7 -0.40 -8.09 -18.21
CA GLU A 7 -0.27 -9.18 -17.24
C GLU A 7 0.54 -10.36 -17.79
N THR A 8 0.30 -10.75 -19.04
CA THR A 8 0.94 -11.93 -19.63
C THR A 8 2.36 -11.69 -20.10
N ASP A 9 2.65 -10.51 -20.65
CA ASP A 9 3.90 -10.25 -21.39
C ASP A 9 4.81 -9.23 -20.70
N GLU A 10 4.27 -8.40 -19.79
CA GLU A 10 5.04 -7.37 -19.10
C GLU A 10 5.35 -7.72 -17.65
N LEU A 11 4.35 -8.09 -16.84
CA LEU A 11 4.57 -8.39 -15.42
C LEU A 11 5.66 -9.47 -15.17
N PRO A 12 5.81 -10.54 -15.99
CA PRO A 12 6.91 -11.50 -15.80
C PRO A 12 8.31 -10.88 -15.98
N THR A 13 8.41 -9.69 -16.56
CA THR A 13 9.67 -8.95 -16.75
C THR A 13 9.96 -7.95 -15.64
N TYR A 14 9.05 -7.78 -14.68
CA TYR A 14 9.22 -6.83 -13.57
C TYR A 14 10.14 -7.42 -12.49
N PRO A 15 10.72 -6.57 -11.62
CA PRO A 15 11.60 -7.04 -10.54
C PRO A 15 10.96 -8.13 -9.69
N ALA A 16 11.72 -9.19 -9.42
CA ALA A 16 11.29 -10.27 -8.53
C ALA A 16 11.17 -9.76 -7.07
N GLY A 17 10.42 -10.49 -6.24
CA GLY A 17 10.21 -10.16 -4.83
C GLY A 17 9.04 -9.20 -4.56
N HIS A 18 8.26 -8.86 -5.59
CA HIS A 18 7.07 -8.04 -5.46
C HIS A 18 5.85 -8.73 -6.07
N VAL A 19 4.67 -8.37 -5.58
CA VAL A 19 3.38 -8.83 -6.13
C VAL A 19 2.82 -7.74 -7.04
N TYR A 20 2.46 -8.12 -8.26
CA TYR A 20 1.89 -7.22 -9.26
C TYR A 20 0.53 -7.74 -9.72
N THR A 21 -0.37 -6.82 -10.05
CA THR A 21 -1.66 -7.15 -10.65
C THR A 21 -2.08 -6.07 -11.63
N VAL A 22 -3.02 -6.40 -12.51
CA VAL A 22 -3.61 -5.47 -13.47
C VAL A 22 -5.10 -5.44 -13.21
N GLN A 23 -5.62 -4.24 -12.96
CA GLN A 23 -7.05 -3.97 -12.85
C GLN A 23 -7.39 -2.87 -13.86
N GLU A 24 -8.56 -2.95 -14.50
CA GLU A 24 -8.93 -2.06 -15.62
C GLU A 24 -8.92 -0.57 -15.25
N SER A 25 -9.51 -0.25 -14.10
CA SER A 25 -9.61 1.11 -13.58
C SER A 25 -8.42 1.51 -12.68
N GLY A 26 -7.50 0.57 -12.41
CA GLY A 26 -6.36 0.74 -11.51
C GLY A 26 -6.74 0.83 -10.02
N TRP A 27 -7.97 0.48 -9.64
CA TRP A 27 -8.45 0.56 -8.26
C TRP A 27 -8.29 -0.78 -7.53
N MET A 28 -8.23 -0.69 -6.20
CA MET A 28 -8.47 -1.85 -5.34
C MET A 28 -9.93 -2.27 -5.51
N ASP A 29 -10.19 -3.54 -5.74
CA ASP A 29 -11.53 -4.13 -5.67
C ASP A 29 -11.49 -5.39 -4.79
N ALA A 30 -12.61 -6.09 -4.65
CA ALA A 30 -12.67 -7.31 -3.83
C ALA A 30 -11.68 -8.40 -4.30
N THR A 31 -11.43 -8.49 -5.62
CA THR A 31 -10.52 -9.48 -6.20
C THR A 31 -9.06 -9.12 -5.88
N VAL A 32 -8.70 -7.84 -6.09
CA VAL A 32 -7.34 -7.35 -5.78
C VAL A 32 -7.07 -7.41 -4.28
N TRP A 33 -8.07 -7.09 -3.45
CA TRP A 33 -7.96 -7.19 -1.99
C TRP A 33 -7.71 -8.62 -1.53
N GLN A 34 -8.49 -9.57 -2.05
CA GLN A 34 -8.27 -10.99 -1.77
C GLN A 34 -6.87 -11.44 -2.16
N MET A 35 -6.39 -11.04 -3.35
CA MET A 35 -5.03 -11.35 -3.79
C MET A 35 -3.98 -10.71 -2.86
N TYR A 36 -4.17 -9.46 -2.44
CA TYR A 36 -3.28 -8.78 -1.49
C TYR A 36 -3.17 -9.55 -0.17
N VAL A 37 -4.30 -9.99 0.40
CA VAL A 37 -4.32 -10.76 1.64
C VAL A 37 -3.61 -12.11 1.48
N MET A 38 -3.95 -12.84 0.41
CA MET A 38 -3.49 -14.22 0.18
C MET A 38 -2.04 -14.34 -0.27
N CYS A 39 -1.54 -13.36 -1.02
CA CYS A 39 -0.23 -13.42 -1.65
C CYS A 39 0.82 -12.57 -0.96
N LEU A 40 0.41 -11.58 -0.15
CA LEU A 40 1.35 -10.67 0.52
C LEU A 40 1.08 -10.63 2.02
N LEU A 41 -0.07 -10.09 2.45
CA LEU A 41 -0.30 -9.71 3.84
C LEU A 41 -0.06 -10.85 4.84
N LYS A 42 -0.56 -12.05 4.55
CA LYS A 42 -0.44 -13.20 5.47
C LYS A 42 0.99 -13.64 5.76
N TYR A 43 1.96 -13.24 4.94
CA TYR A 43 3.37 -13.55 5.12
C TYR A 43 4.14 -12.41 5.80
N GLU A 44 3.54 -11.23 5.92
CA GLU A 44 4.18 -9.99 6.38
C GLU A 44 3.68 -9.54 7.77
N ILE A 45 2.73 -10.28 8.37
CA ILE A 45 2.17 -9.95 9.68
C ILE A 45 2.26 -11.13 10.64
N ASP A 46 2.49 -10.82 11.91
CA ASP A 46 2.39 -11.76 13.02
C ASP A 46 0.98 -11.73 13.63
N ALA A 47 0.52 -12.87 14.12
CA ALA A 47 -0.73 -12.99 14.86
C ALA A 47 -0.49 -13.01 16.38
N PRO A 48 -1.32 -12.32 17.20
CA PRO A 48 -2.44 -11.44 16.80
C PRO A 48 -1.96 -10.04 16.42
N SER A 49 -2.61 -9.43 15.42
CA SER A 49 -2.34 -8.06 14.99
C SER A 49 -3.62 -7.29 14.65
N VAL A 50 -3.51 -5.97 14.60
CA VAL A 50 -4.58 -5.06 14.17
C VAL A 50 -4.20 -4.45 12.83
N LEU A 51 -5.07 -4.59 11.84
CA LEU A 51 -4.91 -4.02 10.51
C LEU A 51 -5.75 -2.75 10.40
N MET A 52 -5.09 -1.59 10.46
CA MET A 52 -5.75 -0.28 10.31
C MET A 52 -5.93 0.06 8.83
N LEU A 53 -7.16 0.24 8.38
CA LEU A 53 -7.52 0.52 6.97
C LEU A 53 -8.43 1.71 6.85
N ASP A 54 -8.47 2.31 5.66
CA ASP A 54 -9.51 3.26 5.29
C ASP A 54 -10.86 2.56 5.10
N ASN A 55 -11.93 3.35 5.00
CA ASN A 55 -13.30 2.84 4.90
C ASN A 55 -13.70 2.45 3.46
N PHE A 56 -12.75 1.96 2.67
CA PHE A 56 -13.02 1.51 1.31
C PHE A 56 -13.84 0.21 1.32
N ASP A 57 -14.82 0.10 0.42
CA ASP A 57 -15.85 -0.97 0.47
C ASP A 57 -15.25 -2.38 0.52
N SER A 58 -14.18 -2.66 -0.25
CA SER A 58 -13.56 -3.98 -0.23
C SER A 58 -12.85 -4.29 1.10
N HIS A 59 -12.40 -3.28 1.84
CA HIS A 59 -11.75 -3.44 3.15
C HIS A 59 -12.76 -3.68 4.26
N VAL A 60 -13.86 -2.92 4.26
CA VAL A 60 -14.83 -2.90 5.37
C VAL A 60 -16.03 -3.82 5.17
N SER A 61 -16.25 -4.34 3.96
CA SER A 61 -17.24 -5.39 3.73
C SER A 61 -16.99 -6.61 4.61
N GLU A 62 -18.06 -7.33 4.97
CA GLU A 62 -17.97 -8.56 5.75
C GLU A 62 -17.03 -9.58 5.09
N ALA A 63 -17.13 -9.76 3.76
CA ALA A 63 -16.26 -10.65 3.01
C ALA A 63 -14.77 -10.21 3.08
N GLY A 64 -14.51 -8.90 2.98
CA GLY A 64 -13.18 -8.32 3.06
C GLY A 64 -12.53 -8.48 4.42
N GLN A 65 -13.29 -8.36 5.51
CA GLN A 65 -12.79 -8.58 6.87
C GLN A 65 -12.62 -10.07 7.16
N ASN A 66 -13.56 -10.91 6.72
CA ASN A 66 -13.52 -12.35 6.94
C ASN A 66 -12.28 -13.00 6.32
N ILE A 67 -11.84 -12.57 5.14
CA ILE A 67 -10.62 -13.12 4.54
C ILE A 67 -9.37 -12.74 5.33
N VAL A 68 -9.29 -11.51 5.87
CA VAL A 68 -8.18 -11.11 6.74
C VAL A 68 -8.16 -11.96 8.00
N ALA A 69 -9.29 -12.07 8.69
CA ALA A 69 -9.39 -12.85 9.92
C ALA A 69 -9.02 -14.32 9.69
N LYS A 70 -9.52 -14.92 8.61
CA LYS A 70 -9.29 -16.34 8.29
C LYS A 70 -7.84 -16.63 7.92
N GLU A 71 -7.22 -15.77 7.10
CA GLU A 71 -5.92 -16.07 6.50
C GLU A 71 -4.75 -15.56 7.34
N THR A 72 -5.01 -14.63 8.26
CA THR A 72 -3.96 -13.95 9.03
C THR A 72 -4.19 -13.90 10.53
N SER A 73 -5.41 -14.20 11.01
CA SER A 73 -5.83 -13.97 12.41
C SER A 73 -5.71 -12.52 12.90
N ALA A 74 -5.56 -11.56 11.98
CA ALA A 74 -5.62 -10.14 12.30
C ALA A 74 -7.07 -9.63 12.38
N ILE A 75 -7.25 -8.58 13.17
CA ILE A 75 -8.52 -7.87 13.30
C ILE A 75 -8.44 -6.60 12.44
N VAL A 76 -9.42 -6.40 11.56
CA VAL A 76 -9.54 -5.16 10.79
C VAL A 76 -10.11 -4.06 11.68
N CYS A 77 -9.42 -2.92 11.72
CA CYS A 77 -9.86 -1.71 12.42
C CYS A 77 -9.99 -0.57 11.41
N PRO A 78 -11.20 -0.31 10.89
CA PRO A 78 -11.44 0.82 10.00
C PRO A 78 -11.20 2.14 10.74
N VAL A 79 -10.47 3.05 10.14
CA VAL A 79 -10.36 4.42 10.68
C VAL A 79 -11.71 5.14 10.57
N PRO A 80 -12.02 6.10 11.46
CA PRO A 80 -13.26 6.85 11.37
C PRO A 80 -13.44 7.50 9.98
N ALA A 81 -14.68 7.54 9.50
CA ALA A 81 -14.99 8.14 8.20
C ALA A 81 -14.46 9.58 8.10
N ASN A 82 -13.89 9.94 6.94
CA ASN A 82 -13.28 11.24 6.68
C ASN A 82 -12.11 11.62 7.61
N SER A 83 -11.51 10.66 8.32
CA SER A 83 -10.39 10.91 9.23
C SER A 83 -9.06 10.32 8.76
N THR A 84 -8.98 9.77 7.55
CA THR A 84 -7.75 9.19 6.99
C THR A 84 -6.53 10.11 7.15
N SER A 85 -6.67 11.40 6.87
CA SER A 85 -5.58 12.38 6.96
C SER A 85 -5.03 12.61 8.37
N VAL A 86 -5.75 12.20 9.42
CA VAL A 86 -5.39 12.41 10.83
C VAL A 86 -5.22 11.11 11.61
N SER A 87 -5.90 10.04 11.23
CA SER A 87 -5.97 8.78 11.97
C SER A 87 -5.28 7.60 11.27
N GLN A 88 -4.99 7.70 9.96
CA GLN A 88 -4.31 6.63 9.23
C GLN A 88 -2.79 6.86 9.22
N PRO A 89 -1.97 6.00 9.84
CA PRO A 89 -0.52 6.19 9.93
C PRO A 89 0.15 6.45 8.57
N LEU A 90 -0.27 5.70 7.55
CA LEU A 90 0.25 5.85 6.19
C LEU A 90 0.10 7.29 5.69
N ASP A 91 -1.09 7.88 5.77
CA ASP A 91 -1.34 9.26 5.33
C ASP A 91 -0.74 10.32 6.25
N VAL A 92 -0.77 10.07 7.56
CA VAL A 92 -0.30 11.00 8.59
C VAL A 92 1.21 11.23 8.56
N GLY A 93 1.98 10.19 8.21
CA GLY A 93 3.44 10.21 8.34
C GLY A 93 4.25 9.65 7.17
N VAL A 94 3.75 8.66 6.42
CA VAL A 94 4.56 7.96 5.39
C VAL A 94 4.38 8.57 4.00
N MET A 95 3.16 8.93 3.62
CA MET A 95 2.83 9.39 2.26
C MET A 95 3.57 10.67 1.87
N GLY A 96 3.79 11.59 2.82
CA GLY A 96 4.53 12.84 2.57
C GLY A 96 5.99 12.58 2.16
N PRO A 97 6.79 11.90 3.00
CA PRO A 97 8.14 11.46 2.66
C PRO A 97 8.21 10.64 1.36
N LEU A 98 7.31 9.68 1.17
CA LEU A 98 7.27 8.84 -0.03
C LEU A 98 7.06 9.67 -1.31
N LYS A 99 6.08 10.60 -1.31
CA LYS A 99 5.85 11.51 -2.45
C LYS A 99 7.07 12.39 -2.74
N LYS A 100 7.75 12.88 -1.71
CA LYS A 100 8.99 13.67 -1.88
C LYS A 100 10.09 12.85 -2.53
N LYS A 101 10.26 11.58 -2.13
CA LYS A 101 11.25 10.66 -2.71
C LYS A 101 10.92 10.29 -4.15
N LEU A 102 9.66 9.97 -4.45
CA LEU A 102 9.17 9.73 -5.81
C LEU A 102 9.44 10.92 -6.75
N SER A 103 9.19 12.14 -6.29
CA SER A 103 9.50 13.36 -7.06
C SER A 103 10.99 13.54 -7.30
N ALA A 104 11.84 13.28 -6.30
CA ALA A 104 13.29 13.35 -6.46
C ALA A 104 13.83 12.27 -7.42
N GLU A 105 13.29 11.05 -7.34
CA GLU A 105 13.59 9.95 -8.26
C GLU A 105 13.15 10.26 -9.70
N TRP A 106 11.98 10.87 -9.88
CA TRP A 106 11.52 11.31 -11.20
C TRP A 106 12.44 12.35 -11.83
N LEU A 107 12.98 13.29 -11.05
CA LEU A 107 13.93 14.29 -11.55
C LEU A 107 15.30 13.68 -11.91
N ARG A 108 15.72 12.60 -11.22
CA ARG A 108 16.97 11.87 -11.50
C ARG A 108 16.88 11.02 -12.75
N ASP A 109 15.75 10.36 -12.96
CA ASP A 109 15.46 9.60 -14.17
C ASP A 109 15.37 10.61 -15.31
N LYS A 110 16.48 10.84 -16.04
CA LYS A 110 16.54 11.78 -17.18
C LYS A 110 15.55 11.31 -18.25
N VAL A 111 14.30 11.74 -18.15
CA VAL A 111 13.22 11.23 -18.99
C VAL A 111 13.50 11.64 -20.43
N SER A 112 13.98 10.69 -21.24
CA SER A 112 13.90 10.80 -22.69
C SER A 112 12.44 11.09 -23.05
N THR A 113 12.21 12.11 -23.89
CA THR A 113 10.87 12.49 -24.34
C THR A 113 10.16 11.37 -25.11
N THR A 114 10.89 10.31 -25.47
CA THR A 114 10.41 9.10 -26.16
C THR A 114 10.56 7.87 -25.26
N ARG A 115 9.51 7.55 -24.50
CA ARG A 115 9.34 6.24 -23.84
C ARG A 115 8.02 5.60 -24.29
N THR A 116 8.06 4.30 -24.56
CA THR A 116 6.88 3.46 -24.75
C THR A 116 6.05 3.36 -23.46
N ALA A 117 4.81 2.91 -23.56
CA ALA A 117 3.96 2.72 -22.38
C ALA A 117 4.54 1.69 -21.39
N LYS A 118 5.13 0.59 -21.91
CA LYS A 118 5.81 -0.43 -21.11
C LYS A 118 7.00 0.15 -20.33
N GLU A 119 7.86 0.93 -21.01
CA GLU A 119 9.00 1.60 -20.36
C GLU A 119 8.56 2.60 -19.28
N LYS A 120 7.46 3.32 -19.50
CA LYS A 120 6.90 4.23 -18.50
C LYS A 120 6.41 3.48 -17.26
N ARG A 121 5.73 2.34 -17.44
CA ARG A 121 5.23 1.51 -16.32
C ARG A 121 6.38 0.93 -15.50
N ILE A 122 7.35 0.26 -16.13
CA ILE A 122 8.48 -0.32 -15.40
C ILE A 122 9.33 0.77 -14.72
N ALA A 123 9.50 1.94 -15.34
CA ALA A 123 10.17 3.07 -14.70
C ALA A 123 9.37 3.62 -13.49
N ALA A 124 8.05 3.57 -13.51
CA ALA A 124 7.23 3.92 -12.34
C ALA A 124 7.42 2.90 -11.21
N VAL A 125 7.35 1.60 -11.51
CA VAL A 125 7.59 0.52 -10.54
C VAL A 125 8.96 0.65 -9.89
N LEU A 126 10.03 0.77 -10.69
CA LEU A 126 11.40 0.88 -10.18
C LEU A 126 11.62 2.12 -9.31
N ARG A 127 10.99 3.26 -9.65
CA ARG A 127 11.05 4.46 -8.81
C ARG A 127 10.30 4.26 -7.49
N THR A 128 9.16 3.60 -7.51
CA THR A 128 8.40 3.30 -6.28
C THR A 128 9.19 2.39 -5.36
N ILE A 129 9.82 1.34 -5.90
CA ILE A 129 10.68 0.44 -5.11
C ILE A 129 11.80 1.23 -4.43
N ARG A 130 12.60 1.99 -5.19
CA ARG A 130 13.70 2.80 -4.62
C ARG A 130 13.21 3.83 -3.61
N ALA A 131 12.07 4.47 -3.89
CA ALA A 131 11.49 5.45 -2.98
C ALA A 131 11.01 4.81 -1.67
N TRP A 132 10.51 3.57 -1.72
CA TRP A 132 10.07 2.81 -0.55
C TRP A 132 11.23 2.28 0.28
N GLU A 133 12.28 1.74 -0.35
CA GLU A 133 13.50 1.27 0.33
C GLU A 133 14.20 2.38 1.14
N ASP A 134 14.02 3.63 0.71
CA ASP A 134 14.52 4.83 1.38
C ASP A 134 13.67 5.28 2.58
N ILE A 135 12.49 4.68 2.82
CA ILE A 135 11.64 4.99 3.98
C ILE A 135 12.17 4.21 5.19
N SER A 136 12.59 4.93 6.23
CA SER A 136 13.11 4.30 7.44
C SER A 136 11.99 3.66 8.28
N ALA A 137 12.32 2.58 9.00
CA ALA A 137 11.42 2.01 9.99
C ALA A 137 11.00 3.04 11.06
N GLU A 138 11.89 3.95 11.44
CA GLU A 138 11.59 5.08 12.35
C GLU A 138 10.49 6.00 11.78
N CYS A 139 10.48 6.25 10.47
CA CYS A 139 9.41 7.00 9.82
C CYS A 139 8.06 6.29 9.95
N VAL A 140 8.05 4.96 9.83
CA VAL A 140 6.84 4.15 10.01
C VAL A 140 6.39 4.21 11.47
N VAL A 141 7.27 3.94 12.44
CA VAL A 141 6.94 3.98 13.88
C VAL A 141 6.36 5.34 14.28
N ARG A 142 7.01 6.45 13.91
CA ARG A 142 6.52 7.80 14.21
C ARG A 142 5.17 8.11 13.59
N SER A 143 4.85 7.47 12.46
CA SER A 143 3.55 7.66 11.81
C SER A 143 2.41 7.07 12.65
N PHE A 144 2.64 5.91 13.29
CA PHE A 144 1.71 5.33 14.25
C PHE A 144 1.60 6.18 15.52
N GLU A 145 2.72 6.61 16.10
CA GLU A 145 2.72 7.48 17.29
C GLU A 145 1.94 8.79 17.09
N LYS A 146 1.92 9.31 15.86
CA LYS A 146 1.22 10.53 15.50
C LYS A 146 -0.26 10.30 15.19
N ALA A 147 -0.60 9.16 14.60
CA ALA A 147 -1.96 8.84 14.16
C ALA A 147 -2.84 8.29 15.28
N ILE A 148 -2.26 7.58 16.25
CA ILE A 148 -2.99 7.01 17.38
C ILE A 148 -3.20 8.12 18.43
N PRO A 149 -4.46 8.43 18.80
CA PRO A 149 -4.73 9.38 19.87
C PRO A 149 -4.05 8.94 21.16
N LYS A 150 -3.38 9.87 21.83
CA LYS A 150 -2.91 9.65 23.20
C LYS A 150 -4.11 9.84 24.12
N ASP A 151 -4.32 8.92 25.05
CA ASP A 151 -5.28 9.15 26.14
C ASP A 151 -4.94 10.50 26.80
N PRO A 152 -5.96 11.28 27.23
CA PRO A 152 -5.68 12.44 28.06
C PRO A 152 -4.89 11.94 29.27
N GLU A 153 -3.75 12.58 29.57
CA GLU A 153 -3.05 12.36 30.83
C GLU A 153 -4.06 12.65 31.95
N VAL A 154 -4.62 11.59 32.53
CA VAL A 154 -5.41 11.72 33.75
C VAL A 154 -4.39 12.06 34.82
N MET A 155 -4.23 13.36 35.09
CA MET A 155 -3.51 13.83 36.27
C MET A 155 -4.27 13.29 37.48
N VAL A 156 -3.79 12.18 38.04
CA VAL A 156 -4.21 11.65 39.35
C VAL A 156 -3.51 12.44 40.44
#